data_AF-A0A319AUF8-F1
#
_entry.id   AF-A0A319AUF8-F1
#
_cell.length_a   1.000
_cell.length_b   1.000
_cell.length_c   1.000
_cell.angle_alpha   90.00
_cell.angle_beta   90.00
_cell.angle_gamma   90.00
#
_symmetry.space_group_name_H-M   'P 1'
#
loop_
_entity.id
_entity.type
_entity.pdbx_description
1 polymer ?
#
loop_
_entity_poly.entity_id
_entity_poly.type
_entity_poly.pdbx_seq_one_letter_code
_entity_poly.pdbx_strand_id
1 'polypeptide(L)'
;MAPFRLLTLEVERKFSRLAVQPLTLAGGHLLFRSLWYLGLCSMHDIYYDLDGLLSSKGIWVRKKDGDWEAKIKDSRNFQNSRFMKMCNLEEISCYLKLSTDTMDFNNYMVRKEEHALRLEKIDFRIHGFMICYTWAFHVG
;
A
#
# COMPACT_ATOMS: atom_id res chain seq x y z
N MET A 1 -2.45 -28.55 8.77
CA MET A 1 -2.35 -27.06 8.87
C MET A 1 -0.89 -26.71 8.68
N ALA A 2 -0.52 -26.11 7.56
CA ALA A 2 0.86 -25.67 7.35
C ALA A 2 1.13 -24.46 8.28
N PRO A 3 2.27 -24.41 8.98
CA PRO A 3 2.60 -23.26 9.80
C PRO A 3 2.80 -22.06 8.88
N PHE A 4 2.03 -20.98 9.09
CA PHE A 4 2.22 -19.70 8.42
C PHE A 4 3.69 -19.28 8.58
N ARG A 5 4.40 -19.14 7.46
CA ARG A 5 5.84 -18.87 7.49
C ARG A 5 6.06 -17.41 7.91
N LEU A 6 6.90 -17.22 8.94
CA LEU A 6 7.50 -15.95 9.40
C LEU A 6 6.64 -14.69 9.24
N LEU A 7 5.62 -14.57 10.09
CA LEU A 7 4.93 -13.30 10.30
C LEU A 7 5.88 -12.28 10.91
N THR A 8 6.26 -11.27 10.14
CA THR A 8 7.10 -10.18 10.66
C THR A 8 6.20 -9.10 11.25
N LEU A 9 6.50 -8.72 12.49
CA LEU A 9 5.76 -7.67 13.17
C LEU A 9 6.33 -6.30 12.81
N GLU A 10 5.51 -5.47 12.19
CA GLU A 10 5.84 -4.08 11.88
C GLU A 10 5.16 -3.16 12.90
N VAL A 11 5.96 -2.29 13.54
CA VAL A 11 5.47 -1.26 14.45
C VAL A 11 5.83 0.09 13.86
N GLU A 12 4.81 0.88 13.53
CA GLU A 12 4.96 2.21 12.94
C GLU A 12 4.33 3.29 13.82
N ARG A 13 4.94 4.49 13.81
CA ARG A 13 4.38 5.69 14.43
C ARG A 13 4.39 6.84 13.42
N LYS A 14 3.20 7.34 13.07
CA LYS A 14 3.04 8.45 12.13
C LYS A 14 3.05 9.79 12.87
N PHE A 15 3.69 10.79 12.27
CA PHE A 15 3.74 12.17 12.75
C PHE A 15 3.45 13.13 11.59
N SER A 16 2.89 14.30 11.88
CA SER A 16 2.64 15.32 10.85
C SER A 16 3.96 15.93 10.38
N ARG A 17 4.04 16.31 9.10
CA ARG A 17 5.26 16.89 8.48
C ARG A 17 5.78 18.15 9.21
N LEU A 18 4.90 18.85 9.92
CA LEU A 18 5.25 20.02 10.75
C LEU A 18 6.02 19.65 12.03
N ALA A 19 6.10 18.37 12.41
CA ALA A 19 6.76 17.89 13.63
C ALA A 19 8.25 17.53 13.45
N VAL A 20 8.87 17.84 12.31
CA VAL A 20 10.24 17.38 12.01
C VAL A 20 11.17 18.57 11.78
N GLN A 21 11.93 18.97 12.81
CA GLN A 21 13.07 19.87 12.64
C GLN A 21 14.44 19.32 13.03
N PRO A 22 14.60 18.28 13.87
CA PRO A 22 15.12 16.98 13.37
C PRO A 22 14.62 15.78 14.23
N LEU A 23 13.30 15.61 14.33
CA LEU A 23 12.55 14.88 15.39
C LEU A 23 12.60 15.60 16.78
N THR A 24 12.82 16.91 16.69
CA THR A 24 12.79 18.01 17.69
C THR A 24 13.81 17.93 18.83
N LEU A 25 14.89 18.73 18.71
CA LEU A 25 15.76 19.12 19.84
C LEU A 25 14.88 19.49 21.05
N ALA A 26 15.02 18.76 22.14
CA ALA A 26 14.35 18.94 23.44
C ALA A 26 12.81 18.75 23.47
N GLY A 27 12.32 17.70 24.14
CA GLY A 27 10.94 17.72 24.64
C GLY A 27 10.20 16.41 24.95
N GLY A 28 10.79 15.22 24.81
CA GLY A 28 10.08 13.97 25.15
C GLY A 28 11.03 12.85 25.57
N HIS A 29 10.70 12.14 26.65
CA HIS A 29 11.49 11.02 27.16
C HIS A 29 11.70 9.95 26.06
N LEU A 30 12.96 9.57 25.86
CA LEU A 30 13.54 8.62 24.88
C LEU A 30 13.99 9.26 23.56
N LEU A 31 15.23 9.75 23.57
CA LEU A 31 15.98 10.15 22.38
C LEU A 31 16.23 8.92 21.48
N PHE A 32 16.09 9.09 20.17
CA PHE A 32 16.57 8.09 19.22
C PHE A 32 18.09 7.90 19.40
N ARG A 33 18.55 6.65 19.49
CA ARG A 33 19.99 6.33 19.69
C ARG A 33 20.85 6.86 18.55
N SER A 34 20.31 6.89 17.34
CA SER A 34 20.90 7.52 16.15
C SER A 34 19.81 7.75 15.11
N LEU A 35 20.01 8.74 14.25
CA LEU A 35 19.16 9.05 13.11
C LEU A 35 20.06 9.22 11.88
N TRP A 36 19.84 8.42 10.86
CA TRP A 36 20.61 8.45 9.62
C TRP A 36 19.69 8.73 8.44
N TYR A 37 20.07 9.69 7.61
CA TYR A 37 19.40 9.90 6.34
C TYR A 37 19.82 8.78 5.37
N LEU A 38 18.86 8.00 4.88
CA LEU A 38 19.09 6.86 3.99
C LEU A 38 18.96 7.21 2.49
N GLY A 39 18.77 8.50 2.17
CA GLY A 39 18.53 8.94 0.81
C GLY A 39 17.06 9.21 0.50
N LEU A 40 16.83 9.77 -0.69
CA LEU A 40 15.51 9.98 -1.25
C LEU A 40 15.19 8.79 -2.16
N CYS A 41 14.10 8.09 -1.85
CA CYS A 41 13.59 7.00 -2.67
C CYS A 41 12.16 7.33 -3.11
N SER A 42 11.84 7.01 -4.36
CA SER A 42 10.46 6.99 -4.87
C SER A 42 9.94 5.56 -4.77
N MET A 43 8.66 5.40 -4.42
CA MET A 43 8.00 4.09 -4.33
C MET A 43 6.65 4.16 -5.05
N HIS A 44 6.25 3.06 -5.68
CA HIS A 44 4.97 2.96 -6.37
C HIS A 44 4.11 1.84 -5.73
N ASP A 45 3.02 2.25 -5.09
CA ASP A 45 2.09 1.34 -4.42
C ASP A 45 0.70 1.44 -5.08
N ILE A 46 0.13 0.30 -5.48
CA ILE A 46 -1.27 0.20 -5.91
C ILE A 46 -2.06 -0.52 -4.82
N TYR A 47 -3.11 0.12 -4.30
CA TYR A 47 -3.95 -0.45 -3.25
C TYR A 47 -5.21 -1.09 -3.83
N TYR A 48 -5.56 -2.25 -3.29
CA TYR A 48 -6.74 -3.01 -3.70
C TYR A 48 -7.67 -3.22 -2.50
N ASP A 49 -8.94 -2.90 -2.70
CA ASP A 49 -10.02 -3.11 -1.74
C ASP A 49 -11.26 -3.63 -2.48
N LEU A 50 -12.20 -4.21 -1.76
CA LEU A 50 -13.53 -4.57 -2.23
C LEU A 50 -14.54 -3.62 -1.59
N ASP A 51 -14.77 -2.47 -2.22
CA ASP A 51 -15.76 -1.48 -1.78
C ASP A 51 -15.66 -1.10 -0.29
N GLY A 52 -14.44 -1.09 0.26
CA GLY A 52 -14.15 -0.77 1.65
C GLY A 52 -14.24 -1.95 2.62
N LEU A 53 -14.53 -3.16 2.14
CA LEU A 53 -14.60 -4.37 2.97
C LEU A 53 -13.25 -4.70 3.62
N LEU A 54 -12.14 -4.57 2.89
CA LEU A 54 -10.82 -4.92 3.43
C LEU A 54 -10.38 -3.88 4.44
N SER A 55 -10.43 -2.60 4.07
CA SER A 55 -10.06 -1.49 4.94
C SER A 55 -10.93 -1.39 6.19
N SER A 56 -12.24 -1.66 6.12
CA SER A 56 -13.12 -1.71 7.29
C SER A 56 -12.75 -2.82 8.28
N LYS A 57 -12.19 -3.93 7.79
CA LYS A 57 -11.62 -5.02 8.60
C LYS A 57 -10.17 -4.76 9.05
N GLY A 58 -9.59 -3.61 8.68
CA GLY A 58 -8.20 -3.29 8.97
C GLY A 58 -7.22 -4.14 8.16
N ILE A 59 -7.58 -4.48 6.94
CA ILE A 59 -6.74 -5.21 5.98
C ILE A 59 -6.43 -4.28 4.82
N TRP A 60 -5.15 -4.13 4.49
CA TRP A 60 -4.70 -3.37 3.33
C TRP A 60 -3.89 -4.29 2.44
N VAL A 61 -4.39 -4.54 1.24
CA VAL A 61 -3.66 -5.27 0.21
C VAL A 61 -3.11 -4.27 -0.79
N ARG A 62 -1.83 -4.43 -1.13
CA ARG A 62 -1.18 -3.60 -2.12
C ARG A 62 -0.19 -4.38 -2.98
N LYS A 63 0.09 -3.84 -4.16
CA LYS A 63 1.24 -4.20 -4.98
C LYS A 63 2.26 -3.07 -4.85
N LYS A 64 3.37 -3.35 -4.17
CA LYS A 64 4.46 -2.41 -3.90
C LYS A 64 5.63 -2.72 -4.81
N ASP A 65 5.97 -1.80 -5.70
CA ASP A 65 7.07 -1.94 -6.67
C ASP A 65 7.01 -3.26 -7.47
N GLY A 66 5.81 -3.79 -7.70
CA GLY A 66 5.56 -5.04 -8.40
C GLY A 66 5.28 -6.26 -7.51
N ASP A 67 5.63 -6.20 -6.22
CA ASP A 67 5.46 -7.30 -5.27
C ASP A 67 4.19 -7.16 -4.44
N TRP A 68 3.53 -8.29 -4.18
CA TRP A 68 2.30 -8.30 -3.39
C TRP A 68 2.60 -8.25 -1.88
N GLU A 69 1.90 -7.37 -1.18
CA GLU A 69 1.95 -7.26 0.27
C GLU A 69 0.54 -7.09 0.85
N ALA A 70 0.24 -7.80 1.94
CA ALA A 70 -0.90 -7.51 2.78
C ALA A 70 -0.43 -7.04 4.16
N LYS A 71 -1.00 -5.94 4.63
CA LYS A 71 -0.89 -5.46 6.01
C LYS A 71 -2.21 -5.71 6.72
N ILE A 72 -2.15 -6.40 7.85
CA ILE A 72 -3.32 -6.75 8.67
C ILE A 72 -3.16 -6.09 10.03
N LYS A 73 -4.17 -5.33 10.47
CA LYS A 73 -4.16 -4.65 11.76
C LYS A 73 -4.34 -5.66 12.88
N ASP A 74 -3.33 -5.77 13.75
CA ASP A 74 -3.32 -6.71 14.88
C ASP A 74 -3.90 -6.09 16.17
N SER A 75 -4.79 -5.09 16.04
CA SER A 75 -5.39 -4.29 17.11
C SER A 75 -4.47 -3.29 17.84
N ARG A 76 -4.81 -1.99 17.71
CA ARG A 76 -4.48 -0.84 18.60
C ARG A 76 -4.99 0.48 18.00
N ASN A 77 -4.94 1.55 18.80
CA ASN A 77 -5.36 2.91 18.46
C ASN A 77 -4.42 3.56 17.42
N PHE A 78 -4.92 4.59 16.72
CA PHE A 78 -4.26 5.29 15.59
C PHE A 78 -2.77 5.64 15.82
N GLN A 79 -2.39 5.98 17.05
CA GLN A 79 -1.03 6.41 17.39
C GLN A 79 0.00 5.28 17.52
N ASN A 80 -0.42 4.05 17.83
CA ASN A 80 0.46 2.91 18.09
C ASN A 80 -0.07 1.69 17.35
N SER A 81 -0.11 1.78 16.02
CA SER A 81 -0.67 0.72 15.21
C SER A 81 0.35 -0.41 15.04
N ARG A 82 -0.12 -1.65 15.23
CA ARG A 82 0.65 -2.86 15.06
C ARG A 82 0.10 -3.60 13.85
N PHE A 83 0.97 -3.96 12.92
CA PHE A 83 0.59 -4.66 11.71
C PHE A 83 1.34 -5.97 11.55
N MET A 84 0.60 -6.97 11.14
CA MET A 84 1.14 -8.20 10.62
C MET A 84 1.30 -8.03 9.11
N LYS A 85 2.52 -8.22 8.61
CA LYS A 85 2.82 -8.12 7.18
C LYS A 85 2.97 -9.52 6.58
N MET A 86 2.31 -9.74 5.45
CA MET A 86 2.41 -10.95 4.62
C MET A 86 2.84 -10.57 3.21
N CYS A 87 3.79 -11.30 2.63
CA CYS A 87 4.26 -11.09 1.26
C CYS A 87 4.02 -12.30 0.35
N ASN A 88 3.61 -13.44 0.91
CA ASN A 88 3.30 -14.63 0.14
C ASN A 88 1.84 -14.59 -0.34
N LEU A 89 1.64 -14.75 -1.65
CA LEU A 89 0.33 -14.57 -2.28
C LEU A 89 -0.66 -15.68 -1.88
N GLU A 90 -0.20 -16.91 -1.69
CA GLU A 90 -1.02 -18.02 -1.22
C GLU A 90 -1.49 -17.81 0.23
N GLU A 91 -0.63 -17.29 1.10
CA GLU A 91 -0.95 -16.95 2.49
C GLU A 91 -1.95 -15.78 2.56
N ILE A 92 -1.75 -14.75 1.75
CA ILE A 92 -2.69 -13.61 1.61
C ILE A 92 -4.06 -14.13 1.16
N SER A 93 -4.10 -14.97 0.12
CA SER A 93 -5.33 -15.56 -0.41
C SER A 93 -6.06 -16.41 0.64
N CYS A 94 -5.32 -17.28 1.34
CA CYS A 94 -5.89 -18.09 2.44
C CYS A 94 -6.45 -17.21 3.56
N TYR A 95 -5.72 -16.17 3.97
CA TYR A 95 -6.16 -15.26 5.03
C TYR A 95 -7.42 -14.49 4.63
N LEU A 96 -7.49 -14.01 3.39
CA LEU A 96 -8.64 -13.28 2.89
C LEU A 96 -9.88 -14.16 2.75
N LYS A 97 -9.73 -15.42 2.34
CA LYS A 97 -10.82 -16.41 2.35
C LYS A 97 -11.38 -16.59 3.76
N LEU A 98 -10.51 -16.78 4.74
CA LEU A 98 -10.89 -16.96 6.15
C LEU A 98 -11.52 -15.70 6.77
N SER A 99 -11.09 -14.50 6.36
CA SER A 99 -11.56 -13.24 6.95
C SER A 99 -12.76 -12.63 6.25
N THR A 100 -13.08 -13.04 5.01
CA THR A 100 -14.17 -12.45 4.20
C THR A 100 -15.26 -13.45 3.78
N ASP A 101 -15.12 -14.74 4.08
CA ASP A 101 -16.07 -15.83 3.76
C ASP A 101 -16.45 -16.00 2.27
N THR A 102 -15.96 -15.16 1.36
CA THR A 102 -16.42 -15.13 -0.04
C THR A 102 -15.34 -14.84 -1.09
N MET A 103 -14.18 -14.29 -0.73
CA MET A 103 -13.21 -13.86 -1.74
C MET A 103 -12.23 -14.97 -2.17
N ASP A 104 -12.31 -15.38 -3.43
CA ASP A 104 -11.15 -15.99 -4.10
C ASP A 104 -10.21 -14.89 -4.60
N PHE A 105 -9.25 -14.54 -3.74
CA PHE A 105 -8.32 -13.42 -3.94
C PHE A 105 -7.60 -13.47 -5.29
N ASN A 106 -7.15 -14.64 -5.73
CA ASN A 106 -6.39 -14.80 -6.97
C ASN A 106 -7.23 -14.36 -8.18
N ASN A 107 -8.49 -14.79 -8.23
CA ASN A 107 -9.41 -14.46 -9.33
C ASN A 107 -9.89 -13.00 -9.27
N TYR A 108 -10.05 -12.43 -8.08
CA TYR A 108 -10.35 -11.00 -7.93
C TYR A 108 -9.18 -10.11 -8.40
N MET A 109 -7.96 -10.45 -8.00
CA MET A 109 -6.77 -9.65 -8.32
C MET A 109 -6.38 -9.73 -9.79
N VAL A 110 -6.40 -10.90 -10.41
CA VAL A 110 -6.14 -11.04 -11.86
C VAL A 110 -7.12 -10.15 -12.66
N ARG A 111 -8.41 -10.15 -12.31
CA ARG A 111 -9.40 -9.29 -12.97
C ARG A 111 -9.13 -7.80 -12.76
N LYS A 112 -8.69 -7.40 -11.57
CA LYS A 112 -8.36 -6.00 -11.27
C LYS A 112 -7.06 -5.55 -11.94
N GLU A 113 -6.05 -6.43 -12.04
CA GLU A 113 -4.83 -6.16 -12.80
C GLU A 113 -5.11 -6.00 -14.29
N GLU A 114 -5.90 -6.89 -14.89
CA GLU A 114 -6.33 -6.76 -16.29
C GLU A 114 -7.09 -5.46 -16.53
N HIS A 115 -7.96 -5.07 -15.60
CA HIS A 115 -8.71 -3.82 -15.68
C HIS A 115 -7.79 -2.59 -15.52
N ALA A 116 -6.83 -2.63 -14.59
CA ALA A 116 -5.84 -1.56 -14.39
C ALA A 116 -4.94 -1.40 -15.63
N LEU A 117 -4.43 -2.50 -16.19
CA LEU A 117 -3.64 -2.50 -17.42
C LEU A 117 -4.45 -1.95 -18.62
N ARG A 118 -5.75 -2.25 -18.69
CA ARG A 118 -6.63 -1.65 -19.70
C ARG A 118 -6.76 -0.14 -19.53
N LEU A 119 -6.93 0.34 -18.29
CA LEU A 119 -7.01 1.78 -18.01
C LEU A 119 -5.70 2.49 -18.34
N GLU A 120 -4.54 1.94 -17.96
CA GLU A 120 -3.23 2.50 -18.33
C GLU A 120 -3.03 2.53 -19.85
N LYS A 121 -3.46 1.48 -20.56
CA LYS A 121 -3.39 1.46 -22.03
C LYS A 121 -4.30 2.49 -22.69
N ILE A 122 -5.46 2.77 -22.09
CA ILE A 122 -6.35 3.85 -22.53
C ILE A 122 -5.71 5.21 -22.24
N ASP A 123 -5.15 5.40 -21.05
CA ASP A 123 -4.50 6.65 -20.64
C ASP A 123 -3.27 6.95 -21.53
N PHE A 124 -2.45 5.95 -21.83
CA PHE A 124 -1.35 6.07 -22.79
C PHE A 124 -1.83 6.43 -24.20
N ARG A 125 -2.96 5.87 -24.65
CA ARG A 125 -3.58 6.22 -25.94
C ARG A 125 -4.12 7.65 -25.95
N ILE A 126 -4.75 8.08 -24.86
CA ILE A 126 -5.23 9.46 -24.71
C ILE A 126 -4.04 10.42 -24.71
N HIS A 127 -2.97 10.11 -23.96
CA HIS A 127 -1.76 10.91 -23.93
C HIS A 127 -1.07 10.99 -25.30
N GLY A 128 -0.95 9.86 -26.01
CA GLY A 128 -0.43 9.82 -27.38
C GLY A 128 -1.29 10.63 -28.36
N PHE A 129 -2.63 10.53 -28.25
CA PHE A 129 -3.55 11.38 -28.99
C PHE A 129 -3.31 12.85 -28.65
N MET A 130 -3.30 13.23 -27.37
CA MET A 130 -3.10 14.62 -26.93
C MET A 130 -1.78 15.20 -27.45
N ILE A 131 -0.68 14.44 -27.47
CA ILE A 131 0.60 14.86 -28.07
C ILE A 131 0.41 15.22 -29.55
N CYS A 132 -0.29 14.41 -30.33
CA CYS A 132 -0.54 14.66 -31.75
C CYS A 132 -1.44 15.88 -32.03
N TYR A 133 -2.20 16.35 -31.04
CA TYR A 133 -3.06 17.53 -31.15
C TYR A 133 -2.59 18.71 -30.30
N THR A 134 -1.39 18.68 -29.72
CA THR A 134 -0.83 19.80 -28.93
C THR A 134 -0.81 21.12 -29.71
N TRP A 135 -0.64 21.07 -31.03
CA TRP A 135 -0.73 22.23 -31.93
C TRP A 135 -2.14 22.82 -32.09
N ALA A 136 -3.19 22.02 -31.85
CA ALA A 136 -4.59 22.44 -31.97
C ALA A 136 -5.14 23.10 -30.69
N PHE A 137 -4.44 22.98 -29.56
CA PHE A 137 -4.81 23.61 -28.28
C PHE A 137 -3.99 24.87 -27.96
N HIS A 138 -3.09 25.29 -28.84
CA HIS A 138 -2.53 26.65 -28.84
C HIS A 138 -3.46 27.57 -29.62
N VAL A 139 -4.58 27.96 -29.00
CA VAL A 139 -5.41 29.07 -29.49
C VAL A 139 -5.66 30.02 -28.32
N GLY A 140 -4.96 31.16 -28.33
CA GLY A 140 -5.19 32.32 -27.45
C GLY A 140 -4.06 32.57 -26.47
#